data_AF-A0A1F8S2T6-F1
#
_entry.id   AF-A0A1F8S2T6-F1
#
_cell.length_a   1.000
_cell.length_b   1.000
_cell.length_c   1.000
_cell.angle_alpha   90.00
_cell.angle_beta   90.00
_cell.angle_gamma   90.00
#
_symmetry.space_group_name_H-M   'P 1'
#
loop_
_entity.id
_entity.type
_entity.pdbx_description
1 polymer ?
#
loop_
_entity_poly.entity_id
_entity_poly.type
_entity_poly.pdbx_seq_one_letter_code
_entity_poly.pdbx_strand_id
1 'polypeptide(L)' 'MMTGIGWGMGLGGYLWMILAVILVVAVLWILVAAIAGRDRPAAEDTAQILRSRFARGEISQAEYEQARRLLGI' A
#
# COMPACT_ATOMS: atom_id res chain seq x y z
N MET A 1 19.56 -46.09 6.84
CA MET A 1 19.92 -44.80 7.47
C MET A 1 18.70 -43.92 7.37
N MET A 2 17.79 -44.00 8.34
CA MET A 2 16.62 -43.13 8.38
C MET A 2 16.98 -42.00 9.35
N THR A 3 17.40 -40.85 8.83
CA THR A 3 17.55 -39.62 9.62
C THR A 3 16.15 -39.16 9.98
N GLY A 4 15.57 -39.77 11.02
CA GLY A 4 14.40 -39.24 11.69
C GLY A 4 14.80 -37.90 12.27
N ILE A 5 14.52 -36.83 11.53
CA ILE A 5 14.72 -35.48 12.02
C ILE A 5 13.62 -35.27 13.06
N GLY A 6 13.93 -35.66 14.30
CA GLY A 6 13.18 -35.27 15.48
C GLY A 6 13.37 -33.78 15.68
N TRP A 7 12.70 -32.97 14.84
CA TRP A 7 12.45 -31.58 15.13
C TRP A 7 11.60 -31.56 16.39
N GLY A 8 12.27 -31.33 17.53
CA GLY A 8 11.72 -31.47 18.86
C GLY A 8 10.36 -30.79 18.98
N MET A 9 9.33 -31.60 19.22
CA MET A 9 8.00 -31.16 19.58
C MET A 9 8.00 -30.69 21.05
N GLY A 10 8.74 -29.62 21.30
CA GLY A 10 8.79 -28.90 22.56
C GLY A 10 8.55 -27.41 22.33
N LEU A 11 8.56 -26.61 23.41
CA LEU A 11 8.30 -25.17 23.37
C LEU A 11 9.12 -24.41 22.31
N GLY A 12 10.36 -24.85 22.04
CA GLY A 12 11.22 -24.27 21.00
C GLY A 12 10.71 -24.50 19.58
N GLY A 13 10.16 -25.69 19.27
CA GLY A 13 9.56 -25.96 17.95
C GLY A 13 8.28 -25.16 17.72
N TYR A 14 7.49 -24.96 18.77
CA TYR A 14 6.28 -24.14 18.72
C TYR A 14 6.59 -22.65 18.50
N LEU A 15 7.63 -22.14 19.18
CA LEU A 15 8.15 -20.78 18.97
C LEU A 15 8.63 -20.57 17.53
N TRP A 16 9.37 -21.53 16.98
CA TRP A 16 9.82 -21.48 15.59
C TRP A 16 8.66 -21.52 14.59
N MET A 17 7.62 -22.31 14.87
CA MET A 17 6.42 -22.36 14.04
C MET A 17 5.68 -21.01 14.03
N ILE A 18 5.48 -20.40 15.20
CA ILE A 18 4.85 -19.08 15.31
C ILE A 18 5.68 -18.02 14.59
N LEU A 19 7.01 -18.03 14.78
CA LEU A 19 7.91 -17.08 14.12
C LEU A 19 7.82 -17.19 12.60
N ALA A 20 7.78 -18.42 12.06
CA ALA A 20 7.61 -18.65 10.63
C ALA A 20 6.28 -18.10 10.11
N VAL A 21 5.18 -18.30 10.84
CA VAL A 21 3.86 -17.75 10.48
C VAL A 21 3.88 -16.22 10.48
N ILE A 22 4.44 -15.60 11.53
CA ILE A 22 4.56 -14.14 11.63
C ILE A 22 5.37 -13.59 10.47
N LEU A 23 6.49 -14.24 10.11
CA LEU A 23 7.33 -13.82 8.99
C LEU A 23 6.55 -13.83 7.67
N VAL A 24 5.79 -14.89 7.40
CA VAL A 24 4.96 -14.98 6.19
C VAL A 24 3.90 -13.88 6.16
N VAL A 25 3.18 -13.67 7.26
CA VAL A 25 2.17 -12.60 7.35
C VAL A 25 2.80 -11.22 7.17
N ALA A 26 3.96 -10.97 7.77
CA ALA A 26 4.67 -9.69 7.62
C ALA A 26 5.09 -9.44 6.17
N VAL A 27 5.62 -10.46 5.48
CA VAL A 27 5.97 -10.36 4.06
C VAL A 27 4.75 -10.08 3.19
N LEU A 28 3.64 -10.80 3.41
CA LEU A 28 2.38 -10.55 2.70
C LEU A 28 1.84 -9.15 2.99
N TRP A 29 1.91 -8.69 4.23
CA TRP A 29 1.47 -7.35 4.61
C TRP A 29 2.30 -6.26 3.94
N ILE A 30 3.63 -6.40 3.88
CA ILE A 30 4.50 -5.46 3.17
C ILE A 30 4.20 -5.45 1.66
N LEU A 31 3.99 -6.62 1.05
CA LEU A 31 3.60 -6.72 -0.36
C LEU A 31 2.27 -6.01 -0.65
N VAL A 32 1.25 -6.26 0.18
CA VAL A 32 -0.05 -5.61 0.06
C VAL A 32 0.05 -4.11 0.32
N ALA A 33 0.79 -3.68 1.35
CA ALA A 33 0.99 -2.27 1.67
C ALA A 33 1.79 -1.53 0.59
N ALA A 34 2.76 -2.17 -0.06
CA ALA A 34 3.51 -1.58 -1.16
C ALA A 34 2.68 -1.45 -2.45
N ILE A 35 1.67 -2.31 -2.63
CA ILE A 35 0.71 -2.22 -3.74
C ILE A 35 -0.37 -1.18 -3.42
N ALA A 36 -0.94 -1.22 -2.21
CA ALA A 36 -1.94 -0.26 -1.74
C ALA A 36 -1.37 1.15 -1.54
N GLY A 37 -0.07 1.30 -1.28
CA GLY A 37 0.62 2.60 -1.25
C GLY A 37 0.73 3.29 -2.61
N ARG A 38 0.32 2.63 -3.71
CA ARG A 38 0.11 3.27 -5.02
C ARG A 38 -1.31 3.76 -5.26
N ASP A 39 -2.26 3.39 -4.40
CA ASP A 39 -3.51 4.11 -4.28
C ASP A 39 -3.19 5.43 -3.57
N ARG A 40 -2.56 6.35 -4.31
CA ARG A 40 -2.61 7.76 -3.95
C ARG A 40 -4.08 8.07 -3.69
N PRO A 41 -4.42 8.72 -2.57
CA PRO A 41 -5.81 9.05 -2.29
C PRO A 41 -6.37 9.70 -3.55
N ALA A 42 -7.48 9.20 -4.08
CA ALA A 42 -8.00 9.61 -5.39
C ALA A 42 -8.14 11.15 -5.54
N ALA A 43 -8.24 11.86 -4.41
CA ALA A 43 -8.16 13.32 -4.32
C ALA A 43 -6.83 13.91 -4.84
N GLU A 44 -5.69 13.31 -4.53
CA GLU A 44 -4.35 13.75 -4.95
C GLU A 44 -4.12 13.53 -6.44
N ASP A 45 -4.65 12.45 -7.00
CA ASP A 45 -4.64 12.17 -8.44
C ASP A 45 -5.54 13.15 -9.20
N THR A 46 -6.73 13.45 -8.66
CA THR A 46 -7.67 14.43 -9.25
C THR A 46 -7.07 15.84 -9.24
N ALA A 47 -6.43 16.24 -8.15
CA ALA A 47 -5.72 17.52 -8.04
C ALA A 47 -4.55 17.62 -9.03
N GLN A 48 -3.77 16.54 -9.20
CA GLN A 48 -2.68 16.50 -10.19
C GLN A 48 -3.21 16.64 -11.62
N ILE A 49 -4.29 15.95 -11.96
CA ILE A 49 -4.90 16.03 -13.29
C ILE A 49 -5.37 17.46 -13.57
N LEU A 50 -6.09 18.09 -12.64
CA LEU A 50 -6.53 19.49 -12.73
C LEU A 50 -5.37 20.46 -12.92
N ARG A 51 -4.32 20.31 -12.11
CA ARG A 51 -3.13 21.17 -12.19
C ARG A 51 -2.41 21.02 -13.52
N SER A 52 -2.33 19.80 -14.06
CA SER A 52 -1.71 19.53 -15.36
C SER A 52 -2.45 20.18 -16.53
N ARG A 53 -3.79 20.26 -16.47
CA ARG A 53 -4.63 20.87 -17.52
C ARG A 53 -4.60 22.39 -17.43
N PHE A 54 -4.57 22.94 -16.21
CA PHE A 54 -4.35 24.37 -15.99
C PHE A 54 -2.97 24.83 -16.51
N ALA A 55 -1.91 24.06 -16.24
CA ALA A 55 -0.57 24.36 -16.73
C ALA A 55 -0.45 24.29 -18.27
N ARG A 56 -1.27 23.46 -18.92
CA ARG A 56 -1.42 23.41 -20.38
C ARG A 56 -2.29 24.53 -20.96
N GLY A 57 -2.95 25.32 -20.11
CA GLY A 57 -3.88 26.37 -20.53
C GLY A 57 -5.21 25.85 -21.08
N GLU A 58 -5.53 24.57 -20.87
CA GLU A 58 -6.80 23.95 -21.33
C GLU A 58 -8.00 24.41 -20.49
N ILE A 59 -7.75 24.95 -19.29
CA ILE A 59 -8.77 25.48 -18.37
C ILE A 59 -8.30 26.81 -17.80
N SER A 60 -9.24 27.73 -17.64
CA SER A 60 -8.99 29.04 -17.05
C SER A 60 -8.83 28.97 -15.53
N GLN A 61 -8.29 30.03 -14.94
CA GLN A 61 -8.14 30.13 -13.48
C GLN A 61 -9.48 30.04 -12.74
N ALA A 62 -10.55 30.60 -13.32
CA ALA A 62 -11.88 30.57 -12.74
C ALA A 62 -12.44 29.13 -12.66
N GLU A 63 -12.25 28.34 -13.73
CA GLU A 63 -12.69 26.94 -13.78
C GLU A 63 -11.86 26.07 -12.81
N TYR A 64 -10.56 26.35 -12.68
CA TYR A 64 -9.70 25.67 -11.72
C TYR A 64 -10.14 25.93 -10.27
N GLU A 65 -10.46 27.17 -9.90
CA GLU A 65 -10.94 27.50 -8.56
C GLU A 65 -12.29 26.86 -8.25
N GLN A 66 -13.20 26.83 -9.23
CA GLN A 66 -14.50 26.18 -9.07
C GLN A 66 -14.34 24.67 -8.84
N ALA A 67 -13.49 24.02 -9.63
CA ALA A 67 -13.22 22.58 -9.49
C ALA A 67 -12.54 22.25 -8.15
N ARG A 68 -11.60 23.08 -7.68
CA ARG A 68 -11.01 22.92 -6.34
C ARG A 68 -12.06 22.99 -5.23
N ARG A 69 -12.96 23.99 -5.29
CA ARG A 69 -14.04 24.14 -4.30
C ARG A 69 -15.01 22.97 -4.32
N LEU A 70 -15.35 22.45 -5.51
CA LEU A 70 -16.24 21.30 -5.67
C LEU A 70 -15.62 20.00 -5.14
N LEU A 71 -14.31 19.83 -5.32
CA LEU A 71 -13.58 18.64 -4.88
C LEU A 71 -13.15 18.69 -3.40
N GLY A 72 -13.32 19.83 -2.72
CA GLY A 72 -12.98 19.97 -1.30
C GLY A 72 -11.48 19.92 -0.99
N ILE A 73 -10.64 20.34 -1.95
CA ILE A 73 -9.15 20.34 -1.89
C ILE A 73 -8.53 21.75 -2.04
#